data_AF-A0ABD6SNJ4-F1
#
_entry.id   AF-A0ABD6SNJ4-F1
#
_cell.length_a   1.000
_cell.length_b   1.000
_cell.length_c   1.000
_cell.angle_alpha   90.00
_cell.angle_beta   90.00
_cell.angle_gamma   90.00
#
_symmetry.space_group_name_H-M   'P 1'
#
loop_
_entity.id
_entity.type
_entity.pdbx_description
1 polymer ?
#
loop_
_entity_poly.entity_id
_entity_poly.type
_entity_poly.pdbx_seq_one_letter_code
_entity_poly.pdbx_strand_id
1 'polypeptide(L)' 'MGLRQAYERVIKHQLELLVEEKGWEIPIEKFDEISQAMASDPQFTDDLLRFADEHLETFGGNYWND' A
#
# COMPACT_ATOMS: atom_id res chain seq x y z
N MET A 1 3.29 -16.35 4.02
CA MET A 1 2.41 -15.15 4.02
C MET A 1 1.79 -15.07 2.63
N GLY A 2 0.47 -14.91 2.53
CA GLY A 2 -0.21 -14.74 1.25
C GLY A 2 -0.11 -13.30 0.73
N LEU A 3 -0.26 -13.10 -0.58
CA LEU A 3 -0.17 -11.78 -1.22
C LEU A 3 -1.14 -10.76 -0.60
N ARG A 4 -2.40 -11.17 -0.35
CA ARG A 4 -3.41 -10.34 0.32
C ARG A 4 -2.97 -9.85 1.70
N GLN A 5 -2.36 -10.72 2.53
CA GLN A 5 -1.87 -10.34 3.86
C GLN A 5 -0.71 -9.34 3.79
N ALA A 6 0.07 -9.36 2.71
CA ALA A 6 1.11 -8.37 2.48
C ALA A 6 0.50 -7.00 2.14
N TYR A 7 -0.53 -6.96 1.28
CA TYR A 7 -1.25 -5.72 0.98
C TYR A 7 -1.94 -5.13 2.20
N GLU A 8 -2.63 -5.95 3.00
CA GLU A 8 -3.27 -5.49 4.24
C GLU A 8 -2.27 -4.78 5.16
N ARG A 9 -1.05 -5.33 5.32
CA ARG A 9 0.01 -4.72 6.13
C ARG A 9 0.50 -3.39 5.55
N VAL A 10 0.73 -3.34 4.24
CA VAL A 10 1.18 -2.11 3.57
C VAL A 10 0.12 -1.02 3.70
N ILE A 11 -1.14 -1.33 3.39
CA ILE A 11 -2.26 -0.39 3.47
C ILE A 11 -2.43 0.11 4.91
N LYS A 12 -2.41 -0.80 5.89
CA LYS A 12 -2.52 -0.41 7.31
C LYS A 12 -1.41 0.55 7.73
N HIS A 13 -0.17 0.27 7.34
CA HIS A 13 0.94 1.17 7.62
C HIS A 13 0.79 2.52 6.92
N GLN A 14 0.28 2.56 5.69
CA GLN A 14 0.01 3.83 5.01
C GLN A 14 -1.12 4.63 5.70
N LEU A 15 -2.16 3.96 6.22
CA LEU A 15 -3.21 4.63 7.01
C LEU A 15 -2.65 5.25 8.29
N GLU A 16 -1.74 4.55 8.99
CA GLU A 16 -1.03 5.09 10.16
C GLU A 16 -0.29 6.40 9.79
N LEU A 17 0.50 6.38 8.72
CA LEU A 17 1.23 7.57 8.25
C LEU A 17 0.29 8.71 7.82
N LEU A 18 -0.84 8.40 7.18
CA LEU A 18 -1.81 9.43 6.80
C LEU A 18 -2.43 10.11 8.03
N VAL A 19 -2.71 9.37 9.08
CA VAL A 19 -3.20 9.94 10.34
C VAL A 19 -2.10 10.74 11.04
N GLU A 20 -0.91 10.17 11.21
CA GLU A 20 0.19 10.77 11.96
C GLU A 20 0.80 11.99 11.25
N GLU A 21 1.01 11.91 9.93
CA GLU A 21 1.74 12.94 9.17
C GLU A 21 0.84 13.88 8.37
N LYS A 22 -0.33 13.39 7.92
CA LYS A 22 -1.25 14.18 7.09
C LYS A 22 -2.48 14.66 7.85
N GLY A 23 -2.61 14.30 9.12
CA GLY A 23 -3.73 14.73 9.98
C GLY A 23 -5.08 14.19 9.52
N TRP A 24 -5.11 13.02 8.86
CA TRP A 24 -6.36 12.39 8.50
C TRP A 24 -7.14 11.94 9.76
N GLU A 25 -8.45 12.20 9.77
CA GLU A 25 -9.34 11.83 10.87
C GLU A 25 -9.95 10.44 10.65
N ILE A 26 -9.10 9.43 10.43
CA ILE A 26 -9.56 8.02 10.38
C ILE A 26 -9.37 7.40 11.77
N PRO A 27 -10.43 6.83 12.37
CA PRO A 27 -10.30 6.10 13.63
C PRO A 27 -9.42 4.85 13.46
N ILE A 28 -8.46 4.65 14.37
CA ILE A 28 -7.49 3.54 14.31
C ILE A 28 -8.20 2.17 14.31
N GLU A 29 -9.32 2.04 15.01
CA GLU A 29 -10.14 0.82 15.04
C GLU A 29 -10.72 0.44 13.68
N LYS A 30 -10.76 1.37 12.71
CA LYS A 30 -11.20 1.12 11.34
C LYS A 30 -10.10 0.63 10.42
N PHE A 31 -8.82 0.68 10.83
CA PHE A 31 -7.71 0.35 9.93
C PHE A 31 -7.75 -1.11 9.46
N ASP A 32 -8.14 -2.04 10.34
CA ASP A 32 -8.22 -3.46 9.97
C ASP A 32 -9.35 -3.69 8.95
N GLU A 33 -10.50 -3.03 9.14
CA GLU A 33 -11.63 -3.11 8.20
C GLU A 33 -11.28 -2.49 6.83
N ILE A 34 -10.67 -1.30 6.84
CA ILE A 34 -10.28 -0.58 5.63
C ILE A 34 -9.21 -1.36 4.86
N SER A 35 -8.16 -1.82 5.55
CA SER A 35 -7.06 -2.56 4.90
C SER A 35 -7.53 -3.87 4.30
N GLN A 36 -8.44 -4.61 4.95
CA GLN A 36 -9.04 -5.82 4.40
C GLN A 36 -9.92 -5.52 3.18
N ALA A 37 -10.75 -4.47 3.24
CA ALA A 37 -11.61 -4.08 2.13
C ALA A 37 -10.78 -3.69 0.90
N MET A 38 -9.76 -2.84 1.09
CA MET A 38 -8.89 -2.38 0.01
C MET A 38 -8.02 -3.52 -0.55
N ALA A 39 -7.46 -4.40 0.30
CA ALA A 39 -6.67 -5.55 -0.14
C ALA A 39 -7.50 -6.64 -0.84
N SER A 40 -8.83 -6.60 -0.69
CA SER A 40 -9.76 -7.51 -1.37
C SER A 40 -10.38 -6.91 -2.62
N ASP A 41 -10.15 -5.61 -2.89
CA ASP A 41 -10.59 -4.92 -4.09
C ASP A 41 -9.57 -5.14 -5.22
N PRO A 42 -9.93 -5.89 -6.28
CA PRO A 42 -9.01 -6.18 -7.38
C PRO A 42 -8.50 -4.91 -8.07
N GLN A 43 -9.36 -3.90 -8.22
CA GLN A 43 -8.99 -2.66 -8.89
C GLN A 43 -7.91 -1.92 -8.07
N PHE A 44 -8.10 -1.84 -6.75
CA PHE A 44 -7.11 -1.22 -5.88
C PHE A 44 -5.77 -1.96 -5.93
N THR A 45 -5.80 -3.31 -5.87
CA THR A 45 -4.56 -4.10 -5.90
C THR A 45 -3.85 -4.04 -7.24
N ASP A 46 -4.58 -3.97 -8.35
CA ASP A 46 -4.01 -3.83 -9.69
C ASP A 46 -3.37 -2.44 -9.86
N ASP A 47 -4.00 -1.39 -9.36
CA ASP A 47 -3.44 -0.04 -9.37
C ASP A 47 -2.18 0.05 -8.50
N LEU A 48 -2.18 -0.59 -7.32
CA LEU A 48 -1.00 -0.66 -6.44
C LEU A 48 0.17 -1.40 -7.10
N LEU A 49 -0.11 -2.51 -7.78
CA LEU A 49 0.89 -3.27 -8.52
C LEU A 49 1.47 -2.46 -9.67
N ARG A 50 0.61 -1.82 -10.47
CA ARG A 50 1.06 -0.95 -11.57
C ARG A 50 1.93 0.20 -11.07
N PHE A 51 1.54 0.85 -9.97
CA PHE A 51 2.37 1.88 -9.34
C PHE A 51 3.75 1.34 -8.95
N ALA A 52 3.79 0.15 -8.34
CA ALA A 52 5.04 -0.49 -7.95
C ALA A 52 5.90 -0.84 -9.16
N ASP A 53 5.33 -1.40 -10.23
CA ASP A 53 6.05 -1.74 -11.46
C ASP A 53 6.68 -0.50 -12.10
N GLU A 54 5.90 0.58 -12.31
CA GLU A 54 6.39 1.84 -12.90
C GLU A 54 7.53 2.46 -12.08
N HIS A 55 7.42 2.43 -10.75
CA HIS A 55 8.45 2.98 -9.87
C HIS A 55 9.67 2.06 -9.78
N LEU A 56 9.48 0.75 -9.74
CA LEU A 56 10.58 -0.21 -9.71
C LEU A 56 11.35 -0.23 -11.03
N GLU A 57 10.72 -0.02 -12.18
CA GLU A 57 11.45 0.18 -13.45
C GLU A 57 12.32 1.44 -13.38
N THR A 58 11.76 2.53 -12.86
CA THR A 58 12.46 3.81 -12.71
C THR A 58 13.62 3.73 -11.70
N PHE A 59 13.41 3.07 -10.56
CA PHE A 59 14.42 2.92 -9.51
C PHE A 59 15.42 1.80 -9.82
N GLY A 60 14.97 0.68 -10.37
CA GLY A 60 15.80 -0.46 -10.75
C GLY A 60 16.87 -0.08 -11.76
N GLY A 61 16.54 0.85 -12.69
CA GLY A 61 17.52 1.47 -13.57
C GLY A 61 18.67 2.20 -12.85
N ASN A 62 18.47 2.66 -11.60
CA ASN A 62 19.50 3.32 -10.79
C ASN A 62 20.34 2.34 -9.95
N TYR A 63 19.85 1.12 -9.72
CA TYR A 63 20.57 0.09 -8.94
C TYR A 63 21.27 -0.97 -9.80
N TRP A 64 20.94 -1.04 -11.10
CA TRP A 64 21.47 -2.05 -12.02
C TRP A 64 22.44 -1.49 -13.08
N ASN A 65 22.43 -0.18 -13.33
CA ASN A 65 23.43 0.48 -14.18
C ASN A 65 24.67 0.86 -13.35
N ASP A 66 25.44 -0.16 -12.94
CA ASP A 66 26.89 -0.05 -12.68
C ASP A 66 27.66 -0.54 -13.91
#